data_AF-A0A537AIL9-F1
#
_entry.id   AF-A0A537AIL9-F1
#
_cell.length_a   1.000
_cell.length_b   1.000
_cell.length_c   1.000
_cell.angle_alpha   90.00
_cell.angle_beta   90.00
_cell.angle_gamma   90.00
#
_symmetry.space_group_name_H-M   'P 1'
#
loop_
_entity.id
_entity.type
_entity.pdbx_description
1 polymer ?
#
loop_
_entity_poly.entity_id
_entity_poly.type
_entity_poly.pdbx_seq_one_letter_code
_entity_poly.pdbx_strand_id
1 'polypeptide(L)' 'MSLALPENVELVGYGGRRELSWQTDLREGGNLMQLPLVVRGVTKDDLVASLSHGGNSKMFRLKIEVAGGSGM' A
#
# COMPACT_ATOMS: atom_id res chain seq x y z
N MET A 1 -4.46 -10.57 4.00
CA MET A 1 -4.06 -9.45 3.13
C MET A 1 -2.61 -9.13 3.39
N SER A 2 -1.90 -8.67 2.37
CA SER A 2 -0.57 -8.10 2.51
C SER A 2 -0.40 -6.83 1.70
N LEU A 3 0.54 -6.00 2.12
CA LEU A 3 0.95 -4.76 1.48
C LEU A 3 2.47 -4.72 1.41
N ALA A 4 3.01 -4.60 0.20
CA ALA A 4 4.41 -4.33 -0.04
C ALA A 4 4.58 -2.83 -0.37
N LEU A 5 5.39 -2.16 0.43
CA LEU A 5 5.69 -0.74 0.34
C LEU A 5 7.06 -0.52 -0.31
N PRO A 6 7.18 0.39 -1.29
CA PRO A 6 8.48 0.77 -1.85
C PRO A 6 9.35 1.53 -0.85
N GLU A 7 10.62 1.74 -1.18
CA GLU A 7 11.65 2.24 -0.24
C GLU A 7 11.40 3.67 0.29
N ASN A 8 10.73 4.52 -0.47
CA ASN A 8 10.41 5.90 -0.11
C ASN A 8 8.99 6.07 0.43
N VAL A 9 8.26 4.97 0.68
CA VAL A 9 6.87 5.01 1.15
C VAL A 9 6.73 4.27 2.48
N GLU A 10 6.03 4.91 3.42
CA GLU A 10 5.73 4.38 4.75
C GLU A 10 4.22 4.42 5.00
N LEU A 11 3.73 3.44 5.79
CA LEU A 11 2.35 3.45 6.29
C LEU A 11 2.31 4.11 7.68
N VAL A 12 1.45 5.11 7.85
CA VAL A 12 1.33 5.85 9.12
C VAL A 12 1.01 4.88 10.26
N GLY A 13 1.76 5.00 11.36
CA GLY A 13 1.60 4.15 12.55
C GLY A 13 2.37 2.81 12.50
N TYR A 14 2.97 2.46 11.36
CA TYR A 14 3.70 1.19 11.19
C TYR A 14 5.22 1.36 10.98
N GLY A 15 5.71 2.60 10.99
CA GLY A 15 7.14 2.93 10.86
C GLY A 15 7.71 2.52 9.49
N GLY A 16 9.03 2.30 9.44
CA GLY A 16 9.76 1.92 8.21
C GLY A 16 9.54 0.48 7.73
N ARG A 17 8.40 -0.16 8.06
CA ARG A 17 8.07 -1.51 7.60
C ARG A 17 7.84 -1.50 6.08
N ARG A 18 8.45 -2.45 5.39
CA ARG A 18 8.31 -2.63 3.94
C ARG A 18 7.24 -3.64 3.54
N GLU A 19 6.90 -4.52 4.47
CA GLU A 19 5.86 -5.50 4.28
C GLU A 19 4.96 -5.52 5.50
N LEU A 20 3.66 -5.50 5.24
CA LEU A 20 2.63 -5.69 6.25
C LEU A 20 1.73 -6.84 5.84
N SER A 21 1.38 -7.68 6.79
CA SER A 21 0.42 -8.76 6.61
C SER A 21 -0.57 -8.75 7.76
N TRP A 22 -1.85 -8.84 7.42
CA TRP A 22 -2.93 -8.88 8.40
C TRP A 22 -4.10 -9.75 7.91
N GLN A 23 -4.91 -10.18 8.87
CA GLN A 23 -6.16 -10.88 8.63
C GLN A 23 -7.32 -9.94 8.93
N THR A 24 -8.38 -10.02 8.14
CA THR A 24 -9.62 -9.26 8.32
C THR A 24 -10.77 -10.05 7.72
N ASP A 25 -11.96 -9.81 8.21
CA ASP A 25 -13.17 -10.32 7.60
C ASP A 25 -13.51 -9.49 6.36
N LEU A 26 -13.87 -10.18 5.27
CA LEU A 26 -14.39 -9.57 4.07
C LEU A 26 -15.87 -9.92 3.95
N ARG A 27 -16.68 -8.91 3.66
CA ARG A 27 -18.10 -9.10 3.40
C ARG A 27 -18.32 -9.15 1.89
N GLU A 28 -19.32 -9.91 1.46
CA GLU A 28 -19.73 -9.85 0.06
C GLU A 28 -20.13 -8.41 -0.32
N GLY A 29 -19.70 -7.97 -1.49
CA GLY A 29 -19.87 -6.59 -1.96
C GLY A 29 -18.64 -5.70 -1.75
N GLY A 30 -18.87 -4.40 -1.62
CA GLY A 30 -17.81 -3.39 -1.52
C GLY A 30 -17.15 -3.36 -0.15
N ASN A 31 -15.85 -3.65 -0.10
CA ASN A 31 -15.03 -3.44 1.09
C ASN A 31 -14.08 -2.26 0.82
N LEU A 32 -14.05 -1.28 1.72
CA LEU A 32 -13.15 -0.14 1.65
C LEU A 32 -12.16 -0.22 2.81
N MET A 33 -10.87 -0.16 2.48
CA MET A 33 -9.79 -0.04 3.45
C MET A 33 -8.98 1.20 3.13
N GLN A 34 -8.83 2.07 4.13
CA GLN A 34 -8.05 3.30 4.00
C GLN A 34 -6.67 3.09 4.61
N LEU A 35 -5.64 3.36 3.81
CA LEU A 35 -4.24 3.20 4.20
C LEU A 35 -3.54 4.56 4.06
N PRO A 36 -3.36 5.31 5.16
CA PRO A 36 -2.68 6.60 5.12
C PRO A 36 -1.17 6.40 4.90
N LEU A 37 -0.67 6.90 3.76
CA LEU A 37 0.73 6.76 3.35
C LEU A 37 1.49 8.08 3.53
N VAL A 38 2.77 7.96 3.87
CA VAL A 38 3.75 9.05 3.83
C VAL A 38 4.80 8.71 2.77
N VAL A 39 5.04 9.63 1.86
CA VAL A 39 6.08 9.51 0.84
C VAL A 39 7.23 10.45 1.19
N ARG A 40 8.48 9.95 1.14
CA ARG A 40 9.69 10.73 1.40
C ARG A 40 10.45 10.95 0.10
N GLY A 41 10.51 12.19 -0.37
CA GLY A 41 11.22 12.58 -1.58
C GLY A 41 10.46 12.26 -2.87
N VAL A 42 11.21 12.14 -3.97
CA VAL A 42 10.67 11.82 -5.29
C VAL A 42 10.47 10.30 -5.40
N THR A 43 9.28 9.87 -5.85
CA THR A 43 8.98 8.46 -6.11
C THR A 43 8.23 8.30 -7.43
N LYS A 44 8.49 7.19 -8.12
CA LYS A 44 7.66 6.68 -9.20
C LYS A 44 7.66 5.17 -9.13
N ASP A 45 6.90 4.66 -8.16
CA ASP A 45 6.92 3.26 -7.78
C ASP A 45 5.51 2.67 -7.72
N ASP A 46 5.44 1.35 -7.69
CA ASP A 46 4.19 0.63 -7.51
C ASP A 46 4.01 0.22 -6.04
N LEU A 47 2.86 0.55 -5.48
CA LEU A 47 2.34 -0.09 -4.28
C LEU A 47 1.60 -1.37 -4.67
N VAL A 48 1.98 -2.49 -4.06
CA VAL A 48 1.35 -3.79 -4.35
C VAL A 48 0.63 -4.29 -3.10
N ALA A 49 -0.68 -4.49 -3.23
CA ALA A 49 -1.49 -5.15 -2.22
C ALA A 49 -1.97 -6.50 -2.72
N SER A 50 -1.97 -7.50 -1.85
CA SER A 50 -2.45 -8.85 -2.15
C SER A 50 -3.57 -9.25 -1.20
N LEU A 51 -4.63 -9.81 -1.77
CA LEU A 51 -5.73 -10.41 -1.04
C LEU A 51 -5.80 -11.88 -1.39
N SER A 52 -5.73 -12.75 -0.38
CA SER A 52 -5.97 -14.18 -0.54
C SER A 52 -7.17 -14.61 0.31
N HIS A 53 -8.09 -15.37 -0.30
CA HIS A 53 -9.28 -15.91 0.36
C HIS A 53 -9.72 -17.21 -0.31
N GLY A 54 -9.92 -18.27 0.47
CA GLY A 54 -10.43 -19.55 -0.02
C GLY A 54 -9.59 -20.18 -1.15
N GLY A 55 -8.26 -20.04 -1.10
CA GLY A 55 -7.34 -20.51 -2.14
C GLY A 55 -7.21 -19.59 -3.37
N ASN A 56 -8.04 -18.56 -3.49
CA ASN A 56 -7.92 -17.55 -4.53
C ASN A 56 -7.02 -16.41 -4.06
N SER A 57 -6.28 -15.80 -5.00
CA SER A 57 -5.47 -14.61 -4.73
C SER A 57 -5.73 -13.54 -5.78
N LYS A 58 -5.79 -12.28 -5.33
CA LYS A 58 -5.95 -11.10 -6.17
C LYS A 58 -4.88 -10.07 -5.78
N MET A 59 -4.18 -9.56 -6.78
CA MET A 59 -3.22 -8.47 -6.59
C MET A 59 -3.81 -7.16 -7.09
N PHE A 60 -3.53 -6.09 -6.35
CA PHE A 60 -3.84 -4.71 -6.69
C PHE A 60 -2.53 -3.96 -6.81
N ARG A 61 -2.35 -3.25 -7.92
CA ARG A 61 -1.17 -2.44 -8.18
C ARG A 61 -1.61 -0.99 -8.33
N LEU A 62 -1.11 -0.12 -7.46
CA LEU A 62 -1.36 1.31 -7.50
C LEU A 62 -0.03 2.02 -7.79
N LYS A 63 0.01 2.80 -8.86
CA LYS A 63 1.15 3.67 -9.16
C LYS A 63 1.13 4.86 -8.21
N ILE A 64 2.25 5.11 -7.55
CA ILE A 64 2.50 6.31 -6.77
C ILE A 64 3.54 7.13 -7.50
N GLU A 65 3.19 8.36 -7.83
CA GLU A 65 4.09 9.32 -8.45
C GLU A 65 4.05 10.61 -7.64
N VAL A 66 5.17 10.91 -6.98
CA VAL A 66 5.39 12.18 -6.29
C VAL A 66 6.56 12.85 -6.98
N ALA A 67 6.26 13.89 -7.74
CA ALA A 67 7.29 14.76 -8.29
C ALA A 67 7.87 15.62 -7.16
N GLY A 68 9.18 15.86 -7.21
CA GLY A 68 9.80 16.84 -6.33
C GLY A 68 9.18 18.20 -6.62
N GLY A 69 8.61 18.85 -5.60
CA GLY A 69 8.27 20.26 -5.72
C GLY A 69 9.56 21.03 -5.97
N SER A 70 9.67 21.72 -7.10
CA SER A 70 10.59 22.86 -7.22
C SER A 70 10.12 23.93 -6.25
N GLY A 71 10.57 23.83 -5.01
CA GLY A 71 10.25 24.74 -3.92
C GLY A 71 11.53 25.38 -3.38
N MET A 72 11.88 26.52 -3.99
CA MET A 72 12.75 27.63 -3.55
C MET A 72 14.23 27.35 -3.27
#